data_AF-A0A370LSD0-F1
#
_entry.id   AF-A0A370LSD0-F1
#
_cell.length_a   1.000
_cell.length_b   1.000
_cell.length_c   1.000
_cell.angle_alpha   90.00
_cell.angle_beta   90.00
_cell.angle_gamma   90.00
#
_symmetry.space_group_name_H-M   'P 1'
#
loop_
_entity.id
_entity.type
_entity.pdbx_description
1 polymer ?
#
loop_
_entity_poly.entity_id
_entity_poly.type
_entity_poly.pdbx_seq_one_letter_code
_entity_poly.pdbx_strand_id
1 'polypeptide(L)'
;MSNDFLHGSSLLLGDNTVPGVQIPEELKKLIPDIFKACKDFGLDFYPTVVQMLAYDEISEIASYGGFPVRYPHWKWGMEYEELQKGYMYGMHRIYELVINTNPCYIYCLDSNALVDNVTVIAHALGHNDFFKNNIFFSPTSQNMMNQLANHGTRVRKYMARWGRSRVTDFIDHCLRIETLIDFSTAWEKRKVKQVTIKDSRKYRHPRRLETDRDYMEPYINTEEWKNKQKQKIERKDAFDELEIFNNPTKNIMGFLRDHAPLKAWQSDVLSMLYQEALYFAPQRLTKMANEGWASFVDYNIMCKYALCGLGQKTPDSGIIQYSKHKMGVLGGKHSTNPYKLGFCLFQDIEERWNKGRFGTEYEECDDLEKKRKWDTNVGLGQEKVFEVRKHYNDLTMLAEFFTPEFCNKYEFFNWKRHPNGDIMLENRNFREIKTKLLRKYANGGLPEIFLVDPNHRGKRYMLLQHRWEGQTLLPKYVEAVMQSLYFFWNNDVYLATKDKDGNEIVWAAYGVEDGLVECMTREKYEESMKRK
;
A
#
# COMPACT_ATOMS: atom_id res chain seq x y z
N MET A 1 19.70 7.08 -43.55
CA MET A 1 19.65 7.63 -42.18
C MET A 1 18.71 6.73 -41.41
N SER A 2 19.22 6.15 -40.34
CA SER A 2 18.67 5.00 -39.63
C SER A 2 17.26 5.24 -39.08
N ASN A 3 16.41 4.24 -39.25
CA ASN A 3 15.06 4.16 -38.72
C ASN A 3 15.05 3.43 -37.36
N ASP A 4 16.15 3.56 -36.59
CA ASP A 4 16.46 2.75 -35.39
C ASP A 4 16.06 3.48 -34.09
N PHE A 5 14.86 4.06 -34.04
CA PHE A 5 14.30 4.58 -32.81
C PHE A 5 12.96 3.93 -32.50
N LEU A 6 12.91 3.26 -31.34
CA LEU A 6 11.72 2.76 -30.65
C LEU A 6 11.05 1.52 -31.28
N HIS A 7 11.74 0.39 -31.27
CA HIS A 7 11.07 -0.90 -31.15
C HIS A 7 11.02 -1.31 -29.69
N GLY A 8 10.05 -0.78 -28.94
CA GLY A 8 9.51 -1.55 -27.81
C GLY A 8 8.97 -2.85 -28.39
N SER A 9 9.46 -3.99 -27.91
CA SER A 9 9.01 -5.29 -28.38
C SER A 9 7.48 -5.37 -28.25
N SER A 10 6.81 -5.84 -29.29
CA SER A 10 5.35 -5.99 -29.29
C SER A 10 4.96 -7.19 -28.42
N LEU A 11 5.01 -7.03 -27.10
CA LEU A 11 4.55 -7.99 -26.10
C LEU A 11 3.02 -8.18 -26.11
N LEU A 12 2.30 -7.31 -26.82
CA LEU A 12 0.82 -7.25 -26.83
C LEU A 12 0.15 -8.18 -27.86
N LEU A 13 0.93 -8.95 -28.62
CA LEU A 13 0.43 -9.97 -29.55
C LEU A 13 1.15 -11.30 -29.31
N GLY A 14 0.94 -11.91 -28.14
CA GLY A 14 1.58 -13.16 -27.78
C GLY A 14 0.90 -13.85 -26.60
N ASP A 15 0.87 -15.16 -26.67
CA ASP A 15 0.30 -16.18 -25.80
C ASP A 15 0.70 -16.17 -24.31
N ASN A 16 0.42 -15.12 -23.52
CA ASN A 16 0.58 -15.10 -22.04
C ASN A 16 1.95 -15.53 -21.46
N THR A 17 2.93 -15.88 -22.28
CA THR A 17 4.29 -16.21 -21.91
C THR A 17 5.19 -15.20 -22.60
N VAL A 18 5.71 -14.26 -21.81
CA VAL A 18 6.79 -13.36 -22.24
C VAL A 18 7.88 -14.20 -22.90
N PRO A 19 8.34 -13.91 -24.13
CA PRO A 19 9.48 -14.58 -24.75
C PRO A 19 10.76 -14.23 -23.97
N GLY A 20 10.94 -14.86 -22.81
CA GLY A 20 11.88 -14.41 -21.80
C GLY A 20 13.33 -14.83 -22.07
N VAL A 21 14.24 -14.09 -21.45
CA VAL A 21 15.63 -14.51 -21.25
C VAL A 21 15.63 -15.89 -20.60
N GLN A 22 16.35 -16.84 -21.22
CA GLN A 22 16.48 -18.20 -20.68
C GLN A 22 17.24 -18.16 -19.36
N ILE A 23 16.82 -18.98 -18.39
CA ILE A 23 17.58 -19.16 -17.15
C ILE A 23 18.95 -19.74 -17.52
N PRO A 24 20.08 -19.11 -17.12
CA PRO A 24 21.40 -19.66 -17.36
C PRO A 24 21.52 -21.08 -16.83
N GLU A 25 22.11 -22.00 -17.60
CA GLU A 25 22.07 -23.42 -17.26
C GLU A 25 22.84 -23.76 -15.97
N GLU A 26 23.82 -22.93 -15.61
CA GLU A 26 24.46 -22.96 -14.29
C GLU A 26 23.46 -22.67 -13.18
N LEU A 27 22.73 -21.54 -13.26
CA LEU A 27 21.74 -21.16 -12.25
C LEU A 27 20.60 -22.18 -12.15
N LYS A 28 20.12 -22.69 -13.27
CA LYS A 28 19.04 -23.68 -13.34
C LYS A 28 19.37 -24.95 -12.54
N LYS A 29 20.64 -25.38 -12.53
CA LYS A 29 21.11 -26.52 -11.72
C LYS A 29 21.14 -26.21 -10.23
N LEU A 30 21.34 -24.96 -9.84
CA LEU A 30 21.45 -24.51 -8.45
C LEU A 30 20.10 -24.20 -7.80
N ILE A 31 19.08 -23.82 -8.57
CA ILE A 31 17.74 -23.48 -8.06
C ILE A 31 17.18 -24.55 -7.10
N PRO A 32 17.24 -25.87 -7.39
CA PRO A 32 16.77 -26.89 -6.45
C PRO A 32 17.48 -26.86 -5.10
N ASP A 33 18.78 -26.58 -5.07
CA ASP A 33 19.57 -26.51 -3.82
C ASP A 33 19.18 -25.28 -2.99
N ILE A 34 18.93 -24.14 -3.65
CA ILE A 34 18.43 -22.93 -2.98
C ILE A 34 17.06 -23.20 -2.35
N PHE A 35 16.14 -23.80 -3.10
CA PHE A 35 14.80 -24.15 -2.62
C PHE A 35 14.87 -25.14 -1.46
N LYS A 36 15.79 -26.11 -1.53
CA LYS A 36 16.01 -27.07 -0.45
C LYS A 36 16.53 -26.37 0.81
N ALA A 37 17.56 -25.54 0.70
CA ALA A 37 18.10 -24.79 1.85
C ALA A 37 17.03 -23.91 2.51
N CYS A 38 16.20 -23.24 1.71
CA CYS A 38 15.06 -22.45 2.21
C CYS A 38 14.02 -23.31 2.96
N LYS A 39 13.70 -24.51 2.45
CA LYS A 39 12.78 -25.45 3.14
C LYS A 39 13.40 -26.02 4.41
N ASP A 40 14.68 -26.37 4.38
CA ASP A 40 15.43 -26.89 5.53
C ASP A 40 15.53 -25.82 6.64
N PHE A 41 15.61 -24.53 6.28
CA PHE A 41 15.49 -23.41 7.22
C PHE A 41 14.10 -23.27 7.86
N GLY A 42 13.08 -23.92 7.29
CA GLY A 42 11.70 -23.95 7.79
C GLY A 42 10.72 -23.05 7.04
N LEU A 43 11.11 -22.48 5.89
CA LEU A 43 10.20 -21.64 5.11
C LEU A 43 9.06 -22.46 4.49
N ASP A 44 7.85 -21.88 4.51
CA ASP A 44 6.69 -22.40 3.82
C ASP A 44 6.18 -21.36 2.83
N PHE A 45 6.36 -21.60 1.53
CA PHE A 45 6.05 -20.65 0.46
C PHE A 45 5.10 -21.26 -0.58
N TYR A 46 4.45 -20.42 -1.40
CA TYR A 46 3.64 -20.90 -2.52
C TYR A 46 4.52 -21.55 -3.59
N PRO A 47 4.00 -22.45 -4.45
CA PRO A 47 4.71 -22.90 -5.64
C PRO A 47 5.28 -21.71 -6.40
N THR A 48 6.57 -21.78 -6.77
CA THR A 48 7.31 -20.62 -7.28
C THR A 48 7.76 -20.85 -8.70
N VAL A 49 7.57 -19.85 -9.56
CA VAL A 49 8.13 -19.77 -10.91
C VAL A 49 9.23 -18.71 -10.90
N VAL A 50 10.45 -19.11 -11.27
CA VAL A 50 11.58 -18.20 -11.44
C VAL A 50 11.72 -17.87 -12.92
N GLN A 51 11.83 -16.60 -13.26
CA GLN A 51 11.99 -16.12 -14.63
C GLN A 51 13.10 -15.06 -14.70
N MET A 52 13.93 -15.10 -15.73
CA MET A 52 14.91 -14.06 -16.00
C MET A 52 14.30 -13.00 -16.92
N LEU A 53 14.58 -11.74 -16.63
CA LEU A 53 14.18 -10.59 -17.42
C LEU A 53 15.39 -9.68 -17.68
N ALA A 54 15.42 -9.08 -18.86
CA ALA A 54 16.31 -7.96 -19.14
C ALA A 54 15.91 -6.73 -18.30
N TYR A 55 16.83 -5.77 -18.19
CA TYR A 55 16.56 -4.55 -17.43
C TYR A 55 15.35 -3.75 -17.95
N ASP A 56 15.10 -3.80 -19.26
CA ASP A 56 13.98 -3.09 -19.88
C ASP A 56 12.65 -3.77 -19.53
N GLU A 57 12.62 -5.10 -19.60
CA GLU A 57 11.45 -5.93 -19.31
C GLU A 57 11.08 -5.88 -17.82
N ILE A 58 12.07 -5.89 -16.91
CA ILE A 58 11.78 -5.77 -15.47
C ILE A 58 11.27 -4.38 -15.13
N SER A 59 11.74 -3.31 -15.79
CA SER A 59 11.18 -1.96 -15.65
C SER A 59 9.75 -1.89 -16.15
N GLU A 60 9.42 -2.53 -17.28
CA GLU A 60 8.05 -2.61 -17.79
C GLU A 60 7.13 -3.32 -16.80
N ILE A 61 7.50 -4.53 -16.37
CA ILE A 61 6.69 -5.32 -15.44
C ILE A 61 6.56 -4.60 -14.08
N ALA A 62 7.63 -3.97 -13.57
CA ALA A 62 7.60 -3.19 -12.34
C ALA A 62 6.65 -1.99 -12.43
N SER A 63 6.59 -1.31 -13.58
CA SER A 63 5.63 -0.21 -13.81
C SER A 63 4.17 -0.66 -13.68
N TYR A 64 3.87 -1.91 -14.00
CA TYR A 64 2.53 -2.49 -13.80
C TYR A 64 2.30 -3.03 -12.38
N GLY A 65 3.18 -2.73 -11.43
CA GLY A 65 3.17 -3.27 -10.08
C GLY A 65 3.54 -4.76 -10.04
N GLY A 66 4.27 -5.23 -11.05
CA GLY A 66 4.75 -6.60 -11.17
C GLY A 66 3.85 -7.57 -11.94
N PHE A 67 2.74 -7.08 -12.49
CA PHE A 67 1.81 -7.90 -13.25
C PHE A 67 2.00 -7.67 -14.75
N PRO A 68 2.04 -8.72 -15.60
CA PRO A 68 2.19 -8.57 -17.05
C PRO A 68 1.05 -7.80 -17.73
N VAL A 69 -0.14 -7.79 -17.14
CA VAL A 69 -1.32 -7.14 -17.72
C VAL A 69 -2.05 -6.30 -16.68
N ARG A 70 -2.21 -5.00 -16.99
CA ARG A 70 -3.08 -4.06 -16.26
C ARG A 70 -4.08 -3.40 -17.20
N TYR A 71 -4.97 -2.59 -16.64
CA TYR A 71 -5.82 -1.72 -17.43
C TYR A 71 -4.98 -0.65 -18.14
N PRO A 72 -5.35 -0.26 -19.37
CA PRO A 72 -4.62 0.76 -20.11
C PRO A 72 -4.73 2.13 -19.43
N HIS A 73 -3.59 2.71 -19.08
CA HIS A 73 -3.49 4.02 -18.46
C HIS A 73 -2.12 4.65 -18.72
N TRP A 74 -2.06 5.98 -18.83
CA TRP A 74 -0.81 6.68 -19.14
C TRP A 74 0.20 6.66 -17.98
N LYS A 75 -0.28 6.56 -16.73
CA LYS A 75 0.54 6.41 -15.51
C LYS A 75 1.61 5.32 -15.66
N TRP A 76 1.25 4.17 -16.24
CA TRP A 76 2.18 3.06 -16.42
C TRP A 76 3.35 3.40 -17.35
N GLY A 77 3.08 4.13 -18.43
CA GLY A 77 4.14 4.61 -19.33
C GLY A 77 5.05 5.63 -18.65
N MET A 78 4.49 6.50 -17.81
CA MET A 78 5.27 7.45 -17.03
C MET A 78 6.18 6.75 -16.00
N GLU A 79 5.63 5.77 -15.27
CA GLU A 79 6.39 4.97 -14.30
C GLU A 79 7.48 4.13 -14.99
N TYR A 80 7.18 3.52 -16.14
CA TYR A 80 8.16 2.79 -16.94
C TYR A 80 9.34 3.69 -17.35
N GLU A 81 9.06 4.88 -17.90
CA GLU A 81 10.09 5.84 -18.29
C GLU A 81 10.97 6.27 -17.11
N GLU A 82 10.38 6.49 -15.92
CA GLU A 82 11.12 6.81 -14.70
C GLU A 82 12.03 5.65 -14.25
N LEU A 83 11.50 4.43 -14.23
CA LEU A 83 12.24 3.23 -13.83
C LEU A 83 13.38 2.92 -14.81
N GLN A 84 13.08 2.88 -16.11
CA GLN A 84 14.05 2.57 -17.14
C GLN A 84 15.21 3.58 -17.16
N LYS A 85 14.91 4.88 -17.14
CA LYS A 85 15.94 5.94 -17.11
C LYS A 85 16.75 5.89 -15.83
N GLY A 86 16.09 5.69 -14.69
CA GLY A 86 16.79 5.59 -13.41
C GLY A 86 17.77 4.40 -13.38
N TYR A 87 17.44 3.28 -14.03
CA TYR A 87 18.38 2.19 -14.24
C TYR A 87 19.54 2.58 -15.18
N MET A 88 19.24 3.15 -16.35
CA MET A 88 20.25 3.53 -17.35
C MET A 88 21.28 4.52 -16.78
N TYR A 89 20.85 5.45 -15.93
CA TYR A 89 21.74 6.42 -15.27
C TYR A 89 22.36 5.90 -13.96
N GLY A 90 22.12 4.64 -13.59
CA GLY A 90 22.69 4.02 -12.39
C GLY A 90 22.15 4.59 -11.07
N MET A 91 20.97 5.22 -11.09
CA MET A 91 20.32 5.77 -9.89
C MET A 91 19.70 4.67 -9.02
N HIS A 92 19.16 3.63 -9.63
CA HIS A 92 18.62 2.47 -8.93
C HIS A 92 18.79 1.20 -9.75
N ARG A 93 18.64 0.05 -9.09
CA ARG A 93 18.66 -1.28 -9.71
C ARG A 93 17.63 -2.16 -9.01
N ILE A 94 16.74 -2.75 -9.80
CA ILE A 94 15.79 -3.77 -9.35
C ILE A 94 16.49 -5.11 -9.59
N TYR A 95 16.93 -5.79 -8.53
CA TYR A 95 17.61 -7.08 -8.68
C TYR A 95 16.59 -8.19 -8.94
N GLU A 96 15.38 -7.99 -8.43
CA GLU A 96 14.30 -8.94 -8.28
C GLU A 96 12.94 -8.24 -8.19
N LEU A 97 11.88 -8.96 -8.57
CA LEU A 97 10.51 -8.54 -8.31
C LEU A 97 9.66 -9.78 -7.99
N VAL A 98 8.92 -9.74 -6.87
CA VAL A 98 8.18 -10.89 -6.36
C VAL A 98 6.68 -10.62 -6.33
N ILE A 99 5.89 -11.51 -6.93
CA ILE A 99 4.44 -11.36 -7.06
C ILE A 99 3.72 -12.31 -6.11
N ASN A 100 2.92 -11.74 -5.21
CA ASN A 100 2.05 -12.44 -4.26
C ASN A 100 0.85 -13.12 -4.97
N THR A 101 1.11 -14.17 -5.74
CA THR A 101 0.09 -15.03 -6.35
C THR A 101 0.38 -16.49 -6.04
N ASN A 102 -0.55 -17.38 -6.38
CA ASN A 102 -0.34 -18.83 -6.33
C ASN A 102 -0.55 -19.43 -7.75
N PRO A 103 0.51 -19.79 -8.49
CA PRO A 103 1.94 -19.77 -8.09
C PRO A 103 2.49 -18.34 -7.93
N CYS A 104 3.54 -18.21 -7.12
CA CYS A 104 4.31 -16.98 -6.92
C CYS A 104 5.30 -16.84 -8.07
N TYR A 105 5.44 -15.64 -8.62
CA TYR A 105 6.42 -15.33 -9.67
C TYR A 105 7.58 -14.54 -9.07
N ILE A 106 8.80 -14.97 -9.38
CA ILE A 106 10.04 -14.27 -9.06
C ILE A 106 10.70 -13.90 -10.38
N TYR A 107 10.74 -12.61 -10.67
CA TYR A 107 11.48 -12.08 -11.81
C TYR A 107 12.87 -11.69 -11.33
N CYS A 108 13.91 -12.23 -11.95
CA CYS A 108 15.32 -11.93 -11.66
C CYS A 108 15.93 -11.17 -12.83
N LEU A 109 16.76 -10.17 -12.53
CA LEU A 109 17.49 -9.44 -13.56
C LEU A 109 18.61 -10.31 -14.17
N ASP A 110 18.65 -10.39 -15.50
CA ASP A 110 19.62 -11.21 -16.25
C ASP A 110 21.08 -10.80 -16.07
N SER A 111 21.33 -9.50 -15.89
CA SER A 111 22.67 -8.94 -15.68
C SER A 111 23.18 -9.09 -14.23
N ASN A 112 22.47 -9.83 -13.38
CA ASN A 112 22.95 -10.20 -12.06
C ASN A 112 24.08 -11.23 -12.17
N ALA A 113 25.12 -11.07 -11.35
CA ALA A 113 26.13 -12.11 -11.25
C ALA A 113 25.55 -13.32 -10.49
N LEU A 114 26.19 -14.50 -10.62
CA LEU A 114 25.65 -15.75 -10.11
C LEU A 114 25.31 -15.69 -8.62
N VAL A 115 26.22 -15.18 -7.78
CA VAL A 115 25.99 -15.04 -6.32
C VAL A 115 24.82 -14.08 -6.02
N ASP A 116 24.65 -13.03 -6.81
CA ASP A 116 23.51 -12.12 -6.66
C ASP A 116 22.20 -12.85 -7.01
N ASN A 117 22.18 -13.66 -8.07
CA ASN A 117 21.03 -14.49 -8.41
C ASN A 117 20.69 -15.52 -7.32
N VAL A 118 21.69 -16.18 -6.74
CA VAL A 118 21.48 -17.08 -5.58
C VAL A 118 20.89 -16.29 -4.40
N THR A 119 21.43 -15.11 -4.10
CA THR A 119 20.98 -14.24 -3.01
C THR A 119 19.53 -13.81 -3.22
N VAL A 120 19.20 -13.28 -4.39
CA VAL A 120 17.87 -12.69 -4.64
C VAL A 120 16.79 -13.76 -4.77
N ILE A 121 17.11 -14.98 -5.23
CA ILE A 121 16.16 -16.11 -5.19
C ILE A 121 15.89 -16.51 -3.74
N ALA A 122 16.91 -16.64 -2.89
CA ALA A 122 16.72 -16.94 -1.46
C ALA A 122 15.92 -15.83 -0.75
N HIS A 123 16.24 -14.56 -1.04
CA HIS A 123 15.51 -13.39 -0.56
C HIS A 123 14.03 -13.42 -0.98
N ALA A 124 13.77 -13.64 -2.27
CA ALA A 124 12.44 -13.68 -2.84
C ALA A 124 11.60 -14.86 -2.31
N LEU A 125 12.21 -16.00 -2.00
CA LEU A 125 11.54 -17.09 -1.28
C LEU A 125 11.16 -16.67 0.15
N GLY A 126 11.97 -15.84 0.81
CA GLY A 126 11.61 -15.18 2.07
C GLY A 126 10.37 -14.30 1.94
N HIS A 127 10.26 -13.49 0.87
CA HIS A 127 9.04 -12.73 0.59
C HIS A 127 7.82 -13.63 0.35
N ASN A 128 7.96 -14.66 -0.46
CA ASN A 128 6.87 -15.60 -0.75
C ASN A 128 6.37 -16.29 0.54
N ASP A 129 7.29 -16.71 1.40
CA ASP A 129 6.98 -17.23 2.73
C ASP A 129 6.29 -16.18 3.62
N PHE A 130 6.69 -14.91 3.56
CA PHE A 130 6.01 -13.82 4.26
C PHE A 130 4.58 -13.63 3.76
N PHE A 131 4.39 -13.52 2.44
CA PHE A 131 3.08 -13.34 1.81
C PHE A 131 2.12 -14.48 2.11
N LYS A 132 2.62 -15.72 2.16
CA LYS A 132 1.78 -16.89 2.43
C LYS A 132 1.27 -16.94 3.87
N ASN A 133 2.07 -16.51 4.84
CA ASN A 133 1.81 -16.82 6.24
C ASN A 133 1.54 -15.61 7.13
N ASN A 134 1.88 -14.40 6.70
CA ASN A 134 1.58 -13.20 7.48
C ASN A 134 0.06 -12.91 7.44
N ILE A 135 -0.52 -12.65 8.62
CA ILE A 135 -1.97 -12.48 8.78
C ILE A 135 -2.55 -11.34 7.94
N PHE A 136 -1.77 -10.30 7.65
CA PHE A 136 -2.21 -9.16 6.84
C PHE A 136 -2.37 -9.53 5.36
N PHE A 137 -1.75 -10.60 4.89
CA PHE A 137 -1.92 -11.09 3.51
C PHE A 137 -3.04 -12.13 3.37
N SER A 138 -3.53 -12.70 4.47
CA SER A 138 -4.61 -13.70 4.46
C SER A 138 -5.90 -13.29 3.72
N PRO A 139 -6.37 -12.02 3.72
CA PRO A 139 -7.56 -11.65 2.95
C PRO A 139 -7.26 -11.34 1.46
N THR A 140 -5.99 -11.33 1.04
CA THR A 140 -5.61 -11.00 -0.34
C THR A 140 -5.93 -12.14 -1.30
N SER A 141 -6.27 -11.79 -2.54
CA SER A 141 -6.56 -12.79 -3.57
C SER A 141 -5.27 -13.44 -4.09
N GLN A 142 -5.17 -14.75 -3.96
CA GLN A 142 -4.07 -15.53 -4.57
C GLN A 142 -4.13 -15.58 -6.11
N ASN A 143 -5.27 -15.21 -6.71
CA ASN A 143 -5.50 -15.21 -8.16
C ASN A 143 -5.56 -13.79 -8.74
N MET A 144 -4.77 -12.86 -8.17
CA MET A 144 -4.80 -11.45 -8.59
C MET A 144 -4.39 -11.25 -10.05
N MET A 145 -3.47 -12.09 -10.57
CA MET A 145 -3.05 -12.09 -11.98
C MET A 145 -4.25 -12.11 -12.95
N ASN A 146 -5.15 -13.08 -12.77
CA ASN A 146 -6.34 -13.20 -13.62
C ASN A 146 -7.37 -12.10 -13.35
N GLN A 147 -7.48 -11.59 -12.11
CA GLN A 147 -8.38 -10.49 -11.78
C GLN A 147 -7.98 -9.21 -12.49
N LEU A 148 -6.69 -8.86 -12.47
CA LEU A 148 -6.16 -7.68 -13.16
C LEU A 148 -6.31 -7.79 -14.68
N ALA A 149 -6.06 -8.96 -15.27
CA ALA A 149 -6.29 -9.20 -16.69
C ALA A 149 -7.78 -9.00 -17.07
N ASN A 150 -8.70 -9.50 -16.22
CA ASN A 150 -10.13 -9.27 -16.38
C ASN A 150 -10.51 -7.79 -16.23
N HIS A 151 -9.93 -7.08 -15.25
CA HIS A 151 -10.13 -5.64 -15.09
C HIS A 151 -9.70 -4.88 -16.35
N GLY A 152 -8.51 -5.18 -16.88
CA GLY A 152 -8.01 -4.54 -18.09
C GLY A 152 -8.91 -4.79 -19.30
N THR A 153 -9.47 -5.99 -19.44
CA THR A 153 -10.42 -6.31 -20.51
C THR A 153 -11.73 -5.51 -20.38
N ARG A 154 -12.25 -5.36 -19.16
CA ARG A 154 -13.48 -4.58 -18.90
C ARG A 154 -13.25 -3.09 -19.14
N VAL A 155 -12.13 -2.54 -18.68
CA VAL A 155 -11.74 -1.15 -18.95
C VAL A 155 -11.62 -0.89 -20.45
N ARG A 156 -10.96 -1.78 -21.21
CA ARG A 156 -10.89 -1.67 -22.68
C ARG A 156 -12.27 -1.63 -23.34
N LYS A 157 -13.22 -2.46 -22.88
CA LYS A 157 -14.62 -2.43 -23.34
C LYS A 157 -15.30 -1.09 -23.04
N TYR A 158 -15.05 -0.51 -21.87
CA TYR A 158 -15.58 0.82 -21.53
C TYR A 158 -14.95 1.93 -22.37
N MET A 159 -13.65 1.88 -22.64
CA MET A 159 -12.97 2.85 -23.51
C MET A 159 -13.51 2.80 -24.93
N ALA A 160 -13.76 1.61 -25.48
CA ALA A 160 -14.35 1.44 -26.81
C ALA A 160 -15.77 2.03 -26.88
N ARG A 161 -16.55 1.93 -25.80
CA ARG A 161 -17.94 2.41 -25.76
C ARG A 161 -18.09 3.90 -25.42
N TRP A 162 -17.28 4.41 -24.49
CA TRP A 162 -17.45 5.73 -23.89
C TRP A 162 -16.35 6.73 -24.28
N GLY A 163 -15.35 6.29 -25.05
CA GLY A 163 -14.17 7.06 -25.43
C GLY A 163 -13.00 6.85 -24.47
N ARG A 164 -11.79 6.85 -25.02
CA ARG A 164 -10.54 6.68 -24.26
C ARG A 164 -10.37 7.76 -23.20
N SER A 165 -10.41 9.04 -23.58
CA SER A 165 -10.16 10.17 -22.68
C SER A 165 -11.11 10.13 -21.48
N ARG A 166 -12.42 10.00 -21.72
CA ARG A 166 -13.42 9.97 -20.66
C ARG A 166 -13.20 8.89 -19.60
N VAL A 167 -12.77 7.69 -20.01
CA VAL A 167 -12.49 6.59 -19.08
C VAL A 167 -11.16 6.81 -18.36
N THR A 168 -10.15 7.33 -19.06
CA THR A 168 -8.87 7.71 -18.48
C THR A 168 -9.04 8.81 -17.42
N ASP A 169 -9.76 9.89 -17.72
CA ASP A 169 -10.02 10.99 -16.77
C ASP A 169 -10.74 10.48 -15.51
N PHE A 170 -11.68 9.55 -15.67
CA PHE A 170 -12.35 8.91 -14.55
C PHE A 170 -11.40 8.05 -13.70
N ILE A 171 -10.48 7.31 -14.33
CA ILE A 171 -9.45 6.53 -13.64
C ILE A 171 -8.48 7.46 -12.92
N ASP A 172 -8.11 8.61 -13.50
CA ASP A 172 -7.27 9.61 -12.84
C ASP A 172 -7.88 10.09 -11.52
N HIS A 173 -9.20 10.35 -11.49
CA HIS A 173 -9.91 10.65 -10.24
C HIS A 173 -9.87 9.50 -9.24
N CYS A 174 -10.02 8.25 -9.69
CA CYS A 174 -9.93 7.08 -8.82
C CYS A 174 -8.54 6.94 -8.20
N LEU A 175 -7.48 7.13 -8.99
CA LEU A 175 -6.09 7.02 -8.55
C LEU A 175 -5.72 8.07 -7.50
N ARG A 176 -6.28 9.29 -7.61
CA ARG A 176 -6.05 10.35 -6.60
C ARG A 176 -6.58 9.96 -5.21
N ILE A 177 -7.59 9.11 -5.13
CA ILE A 177 -8.21 8.67 -3.86
C ILE A 177 -7.89 7.22 -3.48
N GLU A 178 -7.00 6.54 -4.22
CA GLU A 178 -6.72 5.10 -4.07
C GLU A 178 -6.20 4.73 -2.67
N THR A 179 -5.61 5.70 -1.97
CA THR A 179 -5.05 5.54 -0.63
C THR A 179 -6.07 5.75 0.48
N LEU A 180 -7.25 6.33 0.19
CA LEU A 180 -8.31 6.61 1.16
C LEU A 180 -9.18 5.38 1.41
N ILE A 181 -8.53 4.30 1.83
CA ILE A 181 -9.11 2.99 2.07
C ILE A 181 -8.90 2.57 3.52
N ASP A 182 -9.79 1.73 4.03
CA ASP A 182 -9.59 1.03 5.29
C ASP A 182 -9.24 -0.43 5.04
N PHE A 183 -7.99 -0.82 5.31
CA PHE A 183 -7.59 -2.21 5.15
C PHE A 183 -8.33 -3.19 6.07
N SER A 184 -8.86 -2.74 7.21
CA SER A 184 -9.64 -3.62 8.11
C SER A 184 -10.89 -4.22 7.42
N THR A 185 -11.41 -3.52 6.40
CA THR A 185 -12.54 -4.00 5.60
C THR A 185 -12.20 -5.22 4.73
N ALA A 186 -10.91 -5.51 4.51
CA ALA A 186 -10.49 -6.70 3.77
C ALA A 186 -10.87 -8.01 4.49
N TRP A 187 -10.99 -7.99 5.82
CA TRP A 187 -11.45 -9.14 6.62
C TRP A 187 -12.97 -9.24 6.75
N GLU A 188 -13.71 -8.22 6.31
CA GLU A 188 -15.16 -8.30 6.28
C GLU A 188 -15.60 -9.31 5.20
N LYS A 189 -16.62 -10.11 5.51
CA LYS A 189 -17.21 -11.01 4.50
C LYS A 189 -17.66 -10.18 3.31
N ARG A 190 -17.12 -10.49 2.12
CA ARG A 190 -17.60 -9.92 0.86
C ARG A 190 -19.09 -10.18 0.75
N LYS A 191 -19.91 -9.15 1.04
CA LYS A 191 -21.31 -9.17 0.68
C LYS A 191 -21.34 -9.09 -0.85
N VAL A 192 -21.63 -10.22 -1.50
CA VAL A 192 -21.88 -10.26 -2.95
C VAL A 192 -23.16 -9.44 -3.18
N LYS A 193 -23.01 -8.11 -3.30
CA LYS A 193 -24.05 -7.29 -3.90
C LYS A 193 -24.11 -7.74 -5.36
N GLN A 194 -25.26 -8.22 -5.82
CA GLN A 194 -25.43 -8.68 -7.20
C GLN A 194 -24.91 -7.60 -8.16
N VAL A 195 -24.08 -8.00 -9.14
CA VAL A 195 -23.45 -7.11 -10.13
C VAL A 195 -24.50 -6.43 -11.00
N THR A 196 -25.68 -7.03 -11.12
CA THR A 196 -26.88 -6.27 -11.43
C THR A 196 -27.18 -5.42 -10.20
N ILE A 197 -26.77 -4.15 -10.24
CA ILE A 197 -27.52 -3.10 -9.57
C ILE A 197 -28.92 -3.13 -10.23
N LYS A 198 -29.75 -4.13 -9.89
CA LYS A 198 -31.18 -3.91 -9.88
C LYS A 198 -31.27 -2.77 -8.91
N ASP A 199 -31.71 -1.64 -9.45
CA ASP A 199 -31.98 -0.46 -8.66
C ASP A 199 -32.95 -0.88 -7.55
N SER A 200 -32.35 -1.24 -6.41
CA SER A 200 -33.03 -1.67 -5.20
C SER A 200 -33.07 -0.51 -4.23
N ARG A 201 -32.82 0.71 -4.74
CA ARG A 201 -33.44 1.89 -4.14
C ARG A 201 -34.92 1.59 -4.16
N LYS A 202 -35.51 1.43 -2.98
CA LYS A 202 -36.95 1.61 -2.85
C LYS A 202 -37.19 3.05 -3.28
N TYR A 203 -37.56 3.26 -4.54
CA TYR A 203 -37.99 4.57 -5.00
C TYR A 203 -39.23 4.92 -4.17
N ARG A 204 -39.01 5.73 -3.14
CA ARG A 204 -40.09 6.28 -2.33
C ARG A 204 -40.76 7.31 -3.23
N HIS A 205 -41.85 6.90 -3.86
CA HIS A 205 -42.65 7.84 -4.63
C HIS A 205 -43.38 8.78 -3.67
N PRO A 206 -43.56 10.06 -4.04
CA PRO A 206 -44.42 10.97 -3.29
C PRO A 206 -45.77 10.31 -3.09
N ARG A 207 -46.18 10.11 -1.82
CA ARG A 207 -47.47 9.50 -1.50
C ARG A 207 -48.57 10.41 -2.07
N ARG A 208 -49.25 9.93 -3.10
CA ARG A 208 -50.45 10.57 -3.64
C ARG A 208 -51.63 10.20 -2.75
N LEU A 209 -52.51 11.17 -2.48
CA LEU A 209 -53.81 10.88 -1.87
C LEU A 209 -54.69 10.28 -2.98
N GLU A 210 -55.33 9.15 -2.69
CA GLU A 210 -56.26 8.48 -3.62
C GLU A 210 -57.54 9.29 -3.77
N THR A 211 -58.06 9.37 -4.99
CA THR A 211 -59.26 10.14 -5.32
C THR A 211 -60.15 9.34 -6.27
N ASP A 212 -61.43 9.17 -5.93
CA ASP A 212 -62.40 8.43 -6.75
C ASP A 212 -62.84 9.15 -8.04
N ARG A 213 -62.35 10.39 -8.26
CA ARG A 213 -62.75 11.23 -9.40
C ARG A 213 -61.54 11.97 -9.98
N ASP A 214 -61.24 11.70 -11.25
CA ASP A 214 -60.02 12.20 -11.94
C ASP A 214 -59.88 13.73 -11.93
N TYR A 215 -60.97 14.48 -12.02
CA TYR A 215 -60.92 15.95 -12.03
C TYR A 215 -60.48 16.58 -10.69
N MET A 216 -60.46 15.81 -9.59
CA MET A 216 -60.04 16.29 -8.28
C MET A 216 -58.54 16.08 -8.01
N GLU A 217 -57.82 15.37 -8.89
CA GLU A 217 -56.38 15.13 -8.75
C GLU A 217 -55.57 16.44 -8.60
N PRO A 218 -55.78 17.50 -9.42
CA PRO A 218 -55.02 18.75 -9.31
C PRO A 218 -55.31 19.55 -8.03
N TYR A 219 -56.50 19.38 -7.45
CA TYR A 219 -56.97 20.10 -6.27
C TYR A 219 -56.59 19.40 -4.96
N ILE A 220 -56.50 18.07 -4.98
CA ILE A 220 -56.17 17.25 -3.81
C ILE A 220 -54.65 17.03 -3.70
N ASN A 221 -53.96 16.78 -4.82
CA ASN A 221 -52.51 16.67 -4.88
C ASN A 221 -51.91 17.97 -5.44
N THR A 222 -52.08 19.09 -4.72
CA THR A 222 -51.53 20.40 -5.10
C THR A 222 -50.01 20.38 -5.23
N GLU A 223 -49.43 21.33 -5.98
CA GLU A 223 -47.97 21.48 -6.09
C GLU A 223 -47.28 21.64 -4.72
N GLU A 224 -47.95 22.29 -3.77
CA GLU A 224 -47.48 22.43 -2.40
C GLU A 224 -47.44 21.08 -1.66
N TRP A 225 -48.46 20.23 -1.83
CA TRP A 225 -48.49 18.88 -1.26
C TRP A 225 -47.40 17.97 -1.85
N LYS A 226 -47.21 18.01 -3.17
CA LYS A 226 -46.15 17.26 -3.87
C LYS A 226 -44.76 17.67 -3.38
N ASN A 227 -44.50 18.97 -3.27
CA ASN A 227 -43.23 19.49 -2.77
C ASN A 227 -42.97 19.10 -1.31
N LYS A 228 -44.00 19.12 -0.46
CA LYS A 228 -43.89 18.69 0.95
C LYS A 228 -43.63 17.19 1.10
N GLN A 229 -44.20 16.36 0.23
CA GLN A 229 -43.90 14.92 0.20
C GLN A 229 -42.49 14.65 -0.32
N LYS A 230 -42.04 15.39 -1.34
CA LYS A 230 -40.67 15.31 -1.86
C LYS A 230 -39.63 15.67 -0.78
N GLN A 231 -39.84 16.77 -0.06
CA GLN A 231 -39.00 17.15 1.08
C GLN A 231 -39.01 16.10 2.21
N LYS A 232 -40.14 15.44 2.47
CA LYS A 232 -40.21 14.35 3.46
C LYS A 232 -39.44 13.10 3.03
N ILE A 233 -39.45 12.78 1.74
CA ILE A 233 -38.67 11.68 1.16
C ILE A 233 -37.18 12.01 1.26
N GLU A 234 -36.78 13.21 0.82
CA GLU A 234 -35.40 13.69 0.93
C GLU A 234 -34.90 13.67 2.38
N ARG A 235 -35.74 14.09 3.35
CA ARG A 235 -35.39 14.01 4.78
C ARG A 235 -35.25 12.59 5.30
N LYS A 236 -36.09 11.65 4.85
CA LYS A 236 -36.02 10.25 5.28
C LYS A 236 -34.86 9.52 4.62
N ASP A 237 -34.55 9.81 3.37
CA ASP A 237 -33.39 9.25 2.67
C ASP A 237 -32.09 9.81 3.29
N ALA A 238 -32.06 11.11 3.62
CA ALA A 238 -30.98 11.71 4.40
C ALA A 238 -30.85 11.13 5.82
N PHE A 239 -31.96 10.75 6.46
CA PHE A 239 -31.96 10.11 7.77
C PHE A 239 -31.45 8.67 7.71
N ASP A 240 -31.87 7.89 6.70
CA ASP A 240 -31.34 6.54 6.47
C ASP A 240 -29.84 6.59 6.10
N GLU A 241 -29.38 7.62 5.38
CA GLU A 241 -27.95 7.90 5.13
C GLU A 241 -27.18 8.24 6.42
N LEU A 242 -27.81 8.95 7.36
CA LEU A 242 -27.24 9.30 8.68
C LEU A 242 -27.18 8.09 9.63
N GLU A 243 -28.19 7.21 9.65
CA GLU A 243 -28.17 5.98 10.46
C GLU A 243 -27.07 4.99 10.02
N ILE A 244 -26.69 5.02 8.73
CA ILE A 244 -25.54 4.24 8.21
C ILE A 244 -24.21 4.76 8.78
N PHE A 245 -24.15 6.02 9.23
CA PHE A 245 -22.91 6.74 9.56
C PHE A 245 -22.75 7.08 11.05
N ASN A 246 -23.07 6.14 11.94
CA ASN A 246 -22.91 6.34 13.39
C ASN A 246 -21.44 6.49 13.85
N ASN A 247 -20.43 6.22 13.00
CA ASN A 247 -19.01 6.38 13.31
C ASN A 247 -18.22 6.96 12.11
N PRO A 248 -17.26 7.87 12.33
CA PRO A 248 -16.34 8.32 11.29
C PRO A 248 -15.61 7.15 10.63
N THR A 249 -15.46 7.18 9.30
CA THR A 249 -14.77 6.11 8.55
C THR A 249 -13.56 6.65 7.80
N LYS A 250 -12.45 5.89 7.82
CA LYS A 250 -11.30 6.14 6.94
C LYS A 250 -11.47 5.53 5.54
N ASN A 251 -12.49 4.70 5.34
CA ASN A 251 -12.76 4.01 4.08
C ASN A 251 -13.50 4.90 3.06
N ILE A 252 -12.97 6.08 2.76
CA ILE A 252 -13.66 7.11 1.96
C ILE A 252 -13.90 6.61 0.53
N MET A 253 -12.93 5.96 -0.10
CA MET A 253 -13.09 5.37 -1.44
C MET A 253 -14.16 4.28 -1.45
N GLY A 254 -14.24 3.46 -0.39
CA GLY A 254 -15.28 2.45 -0.22
C GLY A 254 -16.68 3.06 0.00
N PHE A 255 -16.76 4.16 0.75
CA PHE A 255 -17.99 4.94 0.91
C PHE A 255 -18.46 5.51 -0.44
N LEU A 256 -17.57 6.12 -1.21
CA LEU A 256 -17.89 6.63 -2.55
C LEU A 256 -18.34 5.52 -3.50
N ARG A 257 -17.67 4.37 -3.48
CA ARG A 257 -18.09 3.19 -4.27
C ARG A 257 -19.56 2.81 -4.03
N ASP A 258 -20.01 2.89 -2.78
CA ASP A 258 -21.33 2.43 -2.37
C ASP A 258 -22.42 3.51 -2.44
N HIS A 259 -22.06 4.79 -2.30
CA HIS A 259 -23.03 5.88 -2.12
C HIS A 259 -22.95 7.00 -3.17
N ALA A 260 -21.85 7.10 -3.93
CA ALA A 260 -21.72 8.15 -4.94
C ALA A 260 -22.69 7.93 -6.12
N PRO A 261 -23.23 9.01 -6.72
CA PRO A 261 -24.17 8.94 -7.85
C PRO A 261 -23.46 8.58 -9.18
N LEU A 262 -22.91 7.37 -9.27
CA LEU A 262 -22.12 6.91 -10.42
C LEU A 262 -22.96 6.16 -11.46
N LYS A 263 -22.56 6.26 -12.74
CA LYS A 263 -23.05 5.39 -13.80
C LYS A 263 -22.57 3.95 -13.57
N ALA A 264 -23.26 2.97 -14.14
CA ALA A 264 -22.91 1.56 -13.98
C ALA A 264 -21.44 1.24 -14.30
N TRP A 265 -20.90 1.78 -15.40
CA TRP A 265 -19.50 1.56 -15.77
C TRP A 265 -18.51 2.27 -14.83
N GLN A 266 -18.87 3.45 -14.30
CA GLN A 266 -18.06 4.22 -13.36
C GLN A 266 -17.97 3.50 -12.01
N SER A 267 -19.13 3.04 -11.51
CA SER A 267 -19.20 2.24 -10.28
C SER A 267 -18.38 0.96 -10.40
N ASP A 268 -18.41 0.32 -11.58
CA ASP A 268 -17.62 -0.87 -11.84
C ASP A 268 -16.11 -0.60 -11.88
N VAL A 269 -15.67 0.47 -12.56
CA VAL A 269 -14.25 0.88 -12.57
C VAL A 269 -13.76 1.23 -11.18
N LEU A 270 -14.52 2.02 -10.42
CA LEU A 270 -14.17 2.37 -9.04
C LEU A 270 -14.10 1.12 -8.15
N SER A 271 -15.01 0.16 -8.34
CA SER A 271 -14.99 -1.12 -7.62
C SER A 271 -13.77 -1.97 -7.94
N MET A 272 -13.35 -2.03 -9.21
CA MET A 272 -12.14 -2.74 -9.62
C MET A 272 -10.89 -2.13 -8.98
N LEU A 273 -10.73 -0.81 -9.08
CA LEU A 273 -9.57 -0.11 -8.51
C LEU A 273 -9.55 -0.13 -6.98
N TYR A 274 -10.72 -0.11 -6.34
CA TYR A 274 -10.82 -0.31 -4.89
C TYR A 274 -10.34 -1.70 -4.46
N GLN A 275 -10.66 -2.75 -5.23
CA GLN A 275 -10.17 -4.11 -4.96
C GLN A 275 -8.64 -4.21 -5.14
N GLU A 276 -8.10 -3.56 -6.17
CA GLU A 276 -6.65 -3.47 -6.38
C GLU A 276 -5.97 -2.74 -5.21
N ALA A 277 -6.52 -1.60 -4.78
CA ALA A 277 -5.98 -0.83 -3.65
C ALA A 277 -5.95 -1.63 -2.34
N LEU A 278 -7.00 -2.40 -2.05
CA LEU A 278 -7.03 -3.32 -0.90
C LEU A 278 -5.99 -4.45 -1.00
N TYR A 279 -5.73 -4.96 -2.21
CA TYR A 279 -4.73 -6.00 -2.43
C TYR A 279 -3.30 -5.52 -2.18
N PHE A 280 -2.99 -4.26 -2.51
CA PHE A 280 -1.66 -3.66 -2.30
C PHE A 280 -1.46 -3.04 -0.91
N ALA A 281 -2.52 -2.93 -0.09
CA ALA A 281 -2.44 -2.31 1.22
C ALA A 281 -1.51 -3.06 2.21
N PRO A 282 -1.51 -4.41 2.29
CA PRO A 282 -0.61 -5.16 3.18
C PRO A 282 0.87 -4.87 2.93
N GLN A 283 1.29 -4.80 1.66
CA GLN A 283 2.69 -4.52 1.29
C GLN A 283 3.15 -3.16 1.84
N ARG A 284 2.25 -2.18 1.95
CA ARG A 284 2.56 -0.88 2.55
C ARG A 284 2.58 -0.93 4.08
N LEU A 285 1.69 -1.69 4.71
CA LEU A 285 1.60 -1.82 6.17
C LEU A 285 2.72 -2.68 6.78
N THR A 286 3.32 -3.55 5.99
CA THR A 286 4.31 -4.55 6.41
C THR A 286 5.64 -4.39 5.68
N LYS A 287 5.90 -3.24 5.04
CA LYS A 287 7.07 -3.05 4.18
C LYS A 287 8.36 -3.33 4.94
N MET A 288 8.55 -2.72 6.10
CA MET A 288 9.76 -2.91 6.90
C MET A 288 9.90 -4.36 7.38
N ALA A 289 8.82 -4.97 7.86
CA ALA A 289 8.82 -6.35 8.34
C ALA A 289 9.08 -7.36 7.21
N ASN A 290 8.46 -7.19 6.04
CA ASN A 290 8.63 -8.07 4.88
C ASN A 290 10.06 -8.00 4.33
N GLU A 291 10.58 -6.79 4.09
CA GLU A 291 11.95 -6.59 3.62
C GLU A 291 12.99 -7.06 4.65
N GLY A 292 12.71 -6.82 5.93
CA GLY A 292 13.53 -7.29 7.04
C GLY A 292 13.57 -8.81 7.13
N TRP A 293 12.42 -9.48 6.95
CA TRP A 293 12.31 -10.94 6.97
C TRP A 293 13.06 -11.56 5.79
N ALA A 294 12.82 -11.09 4.57
CA ALA A 294 13.52 -11.57 3.38
C ALA A 294 15.04 -11.35 3.49
N SER A 295 15.45 -10.19 4.04
CA SER A 295 16.84 -9.91 4.37
C SER A 295 17.41 -10.82 5.45
N PHE A 296 16.61 -11.22 6.43
CA PHE A 296 17.04 -12.14 7.48
C PHE A 296 17.18 -13.56 6.92
N VAL A 297 16.25 -13.99 6.06
CA VAL A 297 16.29 -15.26 5.34
C VAL A 297 17.54 -15.35 4.47
N ASP A 298 17.77 -14.38 3.58
CA ASP A 298 18.94 -14.42 2.70
C ASP A 298 20.24 -14.53 3.51
N TYR A 299 20.33 -13.87 4.68
CA TYR A 299 21.52 -13.91 5.53
C TYR A 299 21.71 -15.30 6.14
N ASN A 300 20.65 -15.94 6.60
CA ASN A 300 20.72 -17.31 7.11
C ASN A 300 21.10 -18.30 6.01
N ILE A 301 20.50 -18.17 4.82
CA ILE A 301 20.76 -19.08 3.70
C ILE A 301 22.18 -18.87 3.13
N MET A 302 22.56 -17.64 2.85
CA MET A 302 23.85 -17.31 2.25
C MET A 302 24.99 -17.56 3.23
N CYS A 303 24.88 -17.13 4.49
CA CYS A 303 25.96 -17.24 5.47
C CYS A 303 25.90 -18.51 6.32
N LYS A 304 24.75 -18.83 6.95
CA LYS A 304 24.68 -19.97 7.89
C LYS A 304 24.57 -21.32 7.16
N TYR A 305 23.85 -21.38 6.04
CA TYR A 305 23.80 -22.56 5.16
C TYR A 305 24.94 -22.59 4.12
N ALA A 306 25.82 -21.58 4.13
CA ALA A 306 27.02 -21.47 3.29
C ALA A 306 26.76 -21.43 1.77
N LEU A 307 25.61 -20.90 1.31
CA LEU A 307 25.31 -20.77 -0.12
C LEU A 307 26.08 -19.65 -0.83
N CYS A 308 26.85 -18.81 -0.13
CA CYS A 308 27.77 -17.85 -0.75
C CYS A 308 28.73 -18.49 -1.76
N GLY A 309 29.23 -19.69 -1.47
CA GLY A 309 30.13 -20.44 -2.34
C GLY A 309 29.43 -21.29 -3.41
N LEU A 310 28.09 -21.26 -3.47
CA LEU A 310 27.33 -22.12 -4.37
C LEU A 310 27.61 -21.77 -5.83
N GLY A 311 28.03 -22.78 -6.61
CA GLY A 311 28.45 -22.60 -8.01
C GLY A 311 29.78 -21.86 -8.19
N GLN A 312 30.49 -21.54 -7.11
CA GLN A 312 31.81 -20.90 -7.17
C GLN A 312 32.94 -21.94 -7.23
N LYS A 313 34.15 -21.49 -7.61
CA LYS A 313 35.34 -22.35 -7.70
C LYS A 313 35.76 -22.94 -6.35
N THR A 314 35.59 -22.17 -5.28
CA THR A 314 35.91 -22.58 -3.92
C THR A 314 34.75 -22.28 -2.97
N PRO A 315 34.53 -23.06 -1.90
CA PRO A 315 33.39 -22.86 -0.99
C PRO A 315 33.41 -21.53 -0.21
N ASP A 316 34.59 -20.93 -0.06
CA ASP A 316 34.83 -19.64 0.59
C ASP A 316 34.70 -18.44 -0.36
N SER A 317 34.58 -18.68 -1.68
CA SER A 317 34.30 -17.65 -2.67
C SER A 317 32.89 -17.07 -2.52
N GLY A 318 32.68 -15.83 -2.97
CA GLY A 318 31.36 -15.19 -3.02
C GLY A 318 30.94 -14.38 -1.79
N ILE A 319 31.56 -14.59 -0.62
CA ILE A 319 31.21 -13.85 0.62
C ILE A 319 31.42 -12.33 0.49
N ILE A 320 32.48 -11.90 -0.22
CA ILE A 320 32.76 -10.49 -0.47
C ILE A 320 31.69 -9.89 -1.39
N GLN A 321 31.29 -10.62 -2.43
CA GLN A 321 30.25 -10.18 -3.35
C GLN A 321 28.89 -10.05 -2.65
N TYR A 322 28.49 -11.07 -1.87
CA TYR A 322 27.30 -11.01 -1.04
C TYR A 322 27.36 -9.83 -0.05
N SER A 323 28.50 -9.62 0.62
CA SER A 323 28.66 -8.50 1.56
C SER A 323 28.49 -7.14 0.88
N LYS A 324 29.03 -6.98 -0.34
CA LYS A 324 28.87 -5.77 -1.14
C LYS A 324 27.41 -5.56 -1.56
N HIS A 325 26.74 -6.62 -2.02
CA HIS A 325 25.31 -6.60 -2.34
C HIS A 325 24.48 -6.17 -1.13
N LYS A 326 24.65 -6.86 0.00
CA LYS A 326 23.93 -6.61 1.25
C LYS A 326 24.12 -5.19 1.77
N MET A 327 25.35 -4.68 1.74
CA MET A 327 25.64 -3.28 2.10
C MET A 327 24.95 -2.28 1.16
N GLY A 328 24.89 -2.57 -0.14
CA GLY A 328 24.17 -1.74 -1.10
C GLY A 328 22.67 -1.66 -0.79
N VAL A 329 22.05 -2.78 -0.39
CA VAL A 329 20.62 -2.86 -0.06
C VAL A 329 20.30 -2.23 1.29
N LEU A 330 21.06 -2.53 2.35
CA LEU A 330 20.78 -2.01 3.71
C LEU A 330 21.22 -0.54 3.87
N GLY A 331 22.17 -0.09 3.05
CA GLY A 331 22.80 1.22 3.16
C GLY A 331 23.81 1.30 4.31
N GLY A 332 24.39 2.49 4.47
CA GLY A 332 25.51 2.72 5.39
C GLY A 332 25.14 2.82 6.88
N LYS A 333 26.16 3.15 7.69
CA LYS A 333 26.05 3.31 9.15
C LYS A 333 24.91 4.25 9.57
N HIS A 334 24.83 5.43 8.95
CA HIS A 334 23.84 6.48 9.26
C HIS A 334 22.52 6.35 8.48
N SER A 335 22.31 5.21 7.80
CA SER A 335 21.12 4.95 7.00
C SER A 335 19.89 4.75 7.90
N THR A 336 18.79 5.46 7.58
CA THR A 336 17.46 5.25 8.18
C THR A 336 16.60 4.31 7.35
N ASN A 337 17.25 3.49 6.51
CA ASN A 337 16.61 2.59 5.58
C ASN A 337 15.70 1.57 6.30
N PRO A 338 14.41 1.45 5.93
CA PRO A 338 13.50 0.45 6.49
C PRO A 338 14.09 -0.97 6.44
N TYR A 339 14.82 -1.33 5.38
CA TYR A 339 15.33 -2.68 5.14
C TYR A 339 16.36 -3.05 6.23
N LYS A 340 17.26 -2.11 6.54
CA LYS A 340 18.23 -2.25 7.64
C LYS A 340 17.53 -2.38 8.99
N LEU A 341 16.51 -1.55 9.23
CA LEU A 341 15.77 -1.59 10.49
C LEU A 341 15.10 -2.94 10.72
N GLY A 342 14.38 -3.46 9.72
CA GLY A 342 13.73 -4.77 9.82
C GLY A 342 14.71 -5.91 9.96
N PHE A 343 15.78 -5.92 9.16
CA PHE A 343 16.83 -6.93 9.26
C PHE A 343 17.48 -6.98 10.65
N CYS A 344 17.90 -5.82 11.18
CA CYS A 344 18.50 -5.74 12.50
C CYS A 344 17.51 -6.14 13.60
N LEU A 345 16.23 -5.78 13.48
CA LEU A 345 15.20 -6.21 14.44
C LEU A 345 15.06 -7.73 14.47
N PHE A 346 14.99 -8.42 13.33
CA PHE A 346 14.92 -9.89 13.31
C PHE A 346 16.16 -10.54 13.92
N GLN A 347 17.36 -10.03 13.61
CA GLN A 347 18.60 -10.50 14.24
C GLN A 347 18.59 -10.31 15.77
N ASP A 348 18.11 -9.16 16.23
CA ASP A 348 18.04 -8.85 17.65
C ASP A 348 17.00 -9.71 18.38
N ILE A 349 15.85 -9.97 17.75
CA ILE A 349 14.80 -10.86 18.28
C ILE A 349 15.34 -12.30 18.39
N GLU A 350 15.99 -12.83 17.34
CA GLU A 350 16.60 -14.16 17.36
C GLU A 350 17.61 -14.26 18.53
N GLU A 351 18.50 -13.28 18.67
CA GLU A 351 19.52 -13.27 19.72
C GLU A 351 18.91 -13.18 21.13
N ARG A 352 17.94 -12.28 21.35
CA ARG A 352 17.30 -12.10 22.66
C ARG A 352 16.58 -13.36 23.11
N TRP A 353 15.83 -14.01 22.23
CA TRP A 353 15.10 -15.23 22.57
C TRP A 353 16.01 -16.45 22.73
N ASN A 354 17.11 -16.54 21.97
CA ASN A 354 18.11 -17.58 22.18
C ASN A 354 18.77 -17.48 23.56
N LYS A 355 19.11 -16.25 23.99
CA LYS A 355 19.79 -15.97 25.27
C LYS A 355 18.83 -15.85 26.47
N GLY A 356 17.52 -15.97 26.27
CA GLY A 356 16.51 -15.78 27.32
C GLY A 356 16.46 -14.36 27.88
N ARG A 357 16.72 -13.34 27.05
CA ARG A 357 16.68 -11.91 27.42
C ARG A 357 15.28 -11.33 27.25
N PHE A 358 14.31 -11.95 27.92
CA PHE A 358 12.90 -11.56 27.90
C PHE A 358 12.23 -11.98 29.22
N GLY A 359 11.07 -11.41 29.51
CA GLY A 359 10.29 -11.72 30.71
C GLY A 359 10.79 -11.00 31.97
N THR A 360 10.04 -11.20 33.06
CA THR A 360 10.18 -10.44 34.31
C THR A 360 11.59 -10.52 34.91
N GLU A 361 12.19 -11.72 34.94
CA GLU A 361 13.52 -11.92 35.51
C GLU A 361 14.62 -11.10 34.81
N TYR A 362 14.50 -10.95 33.48
CA TYR A 362 15.43 -10.14 32.70
C TYR A 362 15.13 -8.65 32.86
N GLU A 363 13.85 -8.26 32.77
CA GLU A 363 13.45 -6.84 32.83
C GLU A 363 13.78 -6.21 34.19
N GLU A 364 13.48 -6.90 35.29
CA GLU A 364 13.72 -6.46 36.67
C GLU A 364 15.18 -6.60 37.14
N CYS A 365 16.07 -7.16 36.31
CA CYS A 365 17.48 -7.27 36.69
C CYS A 365 18.17 -5.89 36.66
N ASP A 366 18.41 -5.29 37.83
CA ASP A 366 19.11 -3.99 37.95
C ASP A 366 20.64 -4.08 37.75
N ASP A 367 21.21 -5.29 37.84
CA ASP A 367 22.65 -5.51 37.61
C ASP A 367 22.98 -5.51 36.10
N LEU A 368 23.70 -4.47 35.67
CA LEU A 368 24.13 -4.27 34.29
C LEU A 368 25.13 -5.33 33.79
N GLU A 369 26.05 -5.81 34.64
CA GLU A 369 26.99 -6.86 34.25
C GLU A 369 26.27 -8.20 34.08
N LYS A 370 25.32 -8.50 34.97
CA LYS A 370 24.45 -9.68 34.85
C LYS A 370 23.60 -9.61 33.58
N LYS A 371 22.99 -8.47 33.27
CA LYS A 371 22.25 -8.25 32.00
C LYS A 371 23.13 -8.42 30.77
N ARG A 372 24.38 -7.95 30.81
CA ARG A 372 25.31 -8.05 29.67
C ARG A 372 25.72 -9.49 29.37
N LYS A 373 26.00 -10.27 30.42
CA LYS A 373 26.36 -11.70 30.34
C LYS A 373 25.15 -12.64 30.34
N TRP A 374 23.93 -12.09 30.30
CA TRP A 374 22.72 -12.88 30.34
C TRP A 374 22.65 -13.81 29.13
N ASP A 375 22.70 -15.10 29.43
CA ASP A 375 22.55 -16.19 28.49
C ASP A 375 22.09 -17.43 29.27
N THR A 376 20.79 -17.73 29.17
CA THR A 376 20.20 -18.94 29.72
C THR A 376 20.10 -20.07 28.69
N ASN A 377 20.65 -19.86 27.48
CA ASN A 377 20.70 -20.82 26.37
C ASN A 377 19.36 -21.52 26.08
N VAL A 378 18.27 -20.73 26.09
CA VAL A 378 16.89 -21.23 25.90
C VAL A 378 16.64 -21.67 24.46
N GLY A 379 17.31 -21.04 23.48
CA GLY A 379 17.25 -21.46 22.08
C GLY A 379 15.92 -21.19 21.35
N LEU A 380 15.05 -20.32 21.87
CA LEU A 380 13.71 -20.02 21.30
C LEU A 380 13.72 -18.95 20.20
N GLY A 381 14.90 -18.52 19.73
CA GLY A 381 15.05 -17.43 18.77
C GLY A 381 14.36 -17.69 17.45
N GLN A 382 14.50 -18.91 16.91
CA GLN A 382 13.88 -19.29 15.63
C GLN A 382 12.35 -19.29 15.73
N GLU A 383 11.77 -19.90 16.77
CA GLU A 383 10.33 -19.89 16.97
C GLU A 383 9.78 -18.45 17.06
N LYS A 384 10.48 -17.57 17.77
CA LYS A 384 10.03 -16.19 17.93
C LYS A 384 10.05 -15.40 16.64
N VAL A 385 11.10 -15.50 15.81
CA VAL A 385 11.14 -14.76 14.54
C VAL A 385 10.05 -15.23 13.57
N PHE A 386 9.71 -16.53 13.58
CA PHE A 386 8.60 -17.09 12.81
C PHE A 386 7.23 -16.59 13.32
N GLU A 387 7.04 -16.48 14.64
CA GLU A 387 5.86 -15.88 15.25
C GLU A 387 5.71 -14.40 14.83
N VAL A 388 6.81 -13.64 14.91
CA VAL A 388 6.84 -12.22 14.53
C VAL A 388 6.46 -12.04 13.08
N ARG A 389 7.08 -12.83 12.19
CA ARG A 389 6.75 -12.86 10.76
C ARG A 389 5.26 -13.13 10.51
N LYS A 390 4.62 -13.97 11.31
CA LYS A 390 3.22 -14.38 11.13
C LYS A 390 2.21 -13.31 11.56
N HIS A 391 2.48 -12.62 12.67
CA HIS A 391 1.45 -11.83 13.37
C HIS A 391 1.67 -10.31 13.36
N TYR A 392 2.87 -9.84 13.06
CA TYR A 392 3.19 -8.42 13.20
C TYR A 392 3.15 -7.68 11.86
N ASN A 393 2.83 -6.39 11.94
CA ASN A 393 3.08 -5.39 10.90
C ASN A 393 4.16 -4.40 11.36
N ASP A 394 4.50 -3.42 10.52
CA ASP A 394 5.60 -2.50 10.83
C ASP A 394 5.39 -1.75 12.15
N LEU A 395 4.18 -1.25 12.38
CA LEU A 395 3.83 -0.48 13.57
C LEU A 395 3.93 -1.32 14.86
N THR A 396 3.31 -2.50 14.87
CA THR A 396 3.30 -3.40 16.04
C THR A 396 4.68 -3.95 16.33
N MET A 397 5.46 -4.29 15.29
CA MET A 397 6.84 -4.77 15.44
C MET A 397 7.74 -3.69 16.06
N LEU A 398 7.60 -2.43 15.64
CA LEU A 398 8.34 -1.31 16.23
C LEU A 398 7.87 -0.99 17.65
N ALA A 399 6.57 -1.05 17.91
CA ALA A 399 6.03 -0.80 19.24
C ALA A 399 6.61 -1.79 20.25
N GLU A 400 6.69 -3.06 19.88
CA GLU A 400 7.16 -4.14 20.76
C GLU A 400 8.69 -4.25 20.82
N PHE A 401 9.36 -4.37 19.68
CA PHE A 401 10.76 -4.83 19.64
C PHE A 401 11.79 -3.72 19.48
N PHE A 402 11.39 -2.48 19.16
CA PHE A 402 12.30 -1.34 19.18
C PHE A 402 12.50 -0.85 20.62
N THR A 403 13.51 -1.40 21.30
CA THR A 403 13.84 -1.10 22.70
C THR A 403 15.01 -0.11 22.83
N PRO A 404 15.26 0.48 24.01
CA PRO A 404 16.43 1.32 24.25
C PRO A 404 17.75 0.59 23.97
N GLU A 405 17.85 -0.69 24.36
CA GLU A 405 19.02 -1.54 24.13
C GLU A 405 19.25 -1.75 22.63
N PHE A 406 18.19 -2.04 21.87
CA PHE A 406 18.25 -2.16 20.42
C PHE A 406 18.75 -0.86 19.78
N CYS A 407 18.14 0.27 20.16
CA CYS A 407 18.48 1.59 19.62
C CYS A 407 19.96 1.94 19.86
N ASN A 408 20.48 1.61 21.05
CA ASN A 408 21.88 1.86 21.41
C ASN A 408 22.83 0.89 20.70
N LYS A 409 22.50 -0.41 20.63
CA LYS A 409 23.33 -1.45 20.01
C LYS A 409 23.56 -1.20 18.52
N TYR A 410 22.51 -0.83 17.79
CA TYR A 410 22.56 -0.60 16.34
C TYR A 410 22.73 0.88 15.94
N GLU A 411 22.89 1.77 16.93
CA GLU A 411 23.05 3.22 16.75
C GLU A 411 21.98 3.88 15.87
N PHE A 412 20.70 3.48 16.05
CA PHE A 412 19.55 4.09 15.38
C PHE A 412 19.19 5.46 15.99
N PHE A 413 20.15 6.38 15.95
CA PHE A 413 20.02 7.76 16.41
C PHE A 413 19.56 8.68 15.28
N ASN A 414 19.13 9.90 15.62
CA ASN A 414 18.88 10.93 14.62
C ASN A 414 20.21 11.56 14.20
N TRP A 415 20.59 11.29 12.96
CA TRP A 415 21.77 11.86 12.32
C TRP A 415 21.35 12.96 11.34
N LYS A 416 22.06 14.07 11.33
CA LYS A 416 21.81 15.20 10.42
C LYS A 416 23.03 15.44 9.55
N ARG A 417 22.80 15.54 8.24
CA ARG A 417 23.83 15.91 7.28
C ARG A 417 23.88 17.43 7.17
N HIS A 418 25.02 18.02 7.51
CA HIS A 418 25.27 19.45 7.38
C HIS A 418 25.64 19.81 5.93
N PRO A 419 25.46 21.07 5.51
CA PRO A 419 25.76 21.51 4.14
C PRO A 419 27.23 21.28 3.71
N ASN A 420 28.16 21.24 4.68
CA ASN A 420 29.58 20.94 4.45
C ASN A 420 29.87 19.45 4.21
N GLY A 421 28.84 18.59 4.28
CA GLY A 421 28.95 17.14 4.08
C GLY A 421 29.07 16.33 5.36
N ASP A 422 29.34 16.96 6.51
CA ASP A 422 29.50 16.28 7.79
C ASP A 422 28.18 15.70 8.30
N ILE A 423 28.24 14.50 8.87
CA ILE A 423 27.10 13.87 9.52
C ILE A 423 27.30 13.96 11.02
N MET A 424 26.49 14.78 11.67
CA MET A 424 26.52 14.97 13.12
C MET A 424 25.31 14.29 13.78
N LEU A 425 25.53 13.85 15.01
CA LEU A 425 24.47 13.33 15.87
C LEU A 425 23.61 14.49 16.37
N GLU A 426 22.32 14.49 16.04
CA GLU A 426 21.37 15.51 16.48
C GLU A 426 20.68 15.08 17.78
N ASN A 427 20.30 13.81 17.90
CA ASN A 427 19.49 13.36 19.03
C ASN A 427 19.67 11.86 19.33
N ARG A 428 19.85 11.53 20.62
CA ARG A 428 19.93 10.16 21.18
C ARG A 428 18.73 9.78 22.07
N ASN A 429 17.77 10.67 22.24
CA ASN A 429 16.61 10.43 23.07
C ASN A 429 15.72 9.34 22.46
N PHE A 430 15.75 8.16 23.08
CA PHE A 430 15.01 6.99 22.64
C PHE A 430 13.50 7.26 22.51
N ARG A 431 12.89 7.98 23.45
CA ARG A 431 11.43 8.23 23.44
C ARG A 431 11.05 9.05 22.21
N GLU A 432 11.84 10.07 21.88
CA GLU A 432 11.60 10.91 20.70
C GLU A 432 11.82 10.14 19.40
N ILE A 433 12.89 9.35 19.31
CA ILE A 433 13.19 8.49 18.15
C ILE A 433 12.07 7.48 17.93
N LYS A 434 11.67 6.73 18.97
CA LYS A 434 10.60 5.73 18.88
C LYS A 434 9.28 6.37 18.48
N THR A 435 8.91 7.51 19.07
CA THR A 435 7.68 8.23 18.71
C THR A 435 7.69 8.66 17.24
N LYS A 436 8.82 9.18 16.74
CA LYS A 436 8.96 9.58 15.34
C LYS A 436 8.86 8.39 14.39
N LEU A 437 9.46 7.26 14.74
CA LEU A 437 9.36 6.02 13.96
C LEU A 437 7.92 5.49 13.94
N LEU A 438 7.26 5.39 15.08
CA LEU A 438 5.86 4.92 15.15
C LEU A 438 4.94 5.79 14.30
N ARG A 439 5.08 7.12 14.35
CA ARG A 439 4.32 8.04 13.48
C ARG A 439 4.63 7.85 12.00
N LYS A 440 5.88 7.53 11.63
CA LYS A 440 6.27 7.28 10.24
C LYS A 440 5.58 6.04 9.65
N TYR A 441 5.37 5.00 10.45
CA TYR A 441 4.74 3.75 10.00
C TYR A 441 3.25 3.65 10.36
N ALA A 442 2.71 4.59 11.15
CA ALA A 442 1.28 4.73 11.38
C ALA A 442 0.54 4.83 10.04
N ASN A 443 -0.55 4.06 9.89
CA ASN A 443 -1.33 3.96 8.65
C ASN A 443 -0.48 3.69 7.38
N GLY A 444 0.65 3.00 7.51
CA GLY A 444 1.57 2.75 6.38
C GLY A 444 2.27 4.00 5.84
N GLY A 445 2.42 5.03 6.69
CA GLY A 445 3.05 6.32 6.35
C GLY A 445 2.12 7.30 5.62
N LEU A 446 0.84 6.99 5.52
CA LEU A 446 -0.17 7.87 4.92
C LEU A 446 -0.88 8.70 5.99
N PRO A 447 -1.29 9.94 5.68
CA PRO A 447 -2.11 10.74 6.59
C PRO A 447 -3.44 10.04 6.88
N GLU A 448 -3.91 10.12 8.12
CA GLU A 448 -5.20 9.55 8.50
C GLU A 448 -6.32 10.57 8.32
N ILE A 449 -7.16 10.35 7.31
CA ILE A 449 -8.30 11.19 6.97
C ILE A 449 -9.58 10.38 7.19
N PHE A 450 -10.52 10.96 7.91
CA PHE A 450 -11.81 10.38 8.22
C PHE A 450 -12.90 11.17 7.53
N LEU A 451 -13.85 10.48 6.89
CA LEU A 451 -15.18 11.02 6.66
C LEU A 451 -15.89 11.07 8.00
N VAL A 452 -16.32 12.26 8.42
CA VAL A 452 -16.96 12.50 9.72
C VAL A 452 -18.46 12.69 9.54
N ASP A 453 -18.86 13.37 8.47
CA ASP A 453 -20.27 13.68 8.21
C ASP A 453 -20.52 13.78 6.70
N PRO A 454 -21.27 12.83 6.08
CA PRO A 454 -21.61 12.89 4.67
C PRO A 454 -22.78 13.86 4.37
N ASN A 455 -23.45 14.38 5.39
CA ASN A 455 -24.58 15.30 5.27
C ASN A 455 -24.39 16.55 6.13
N HIS A 456 -23.22 17.16 6.02
CA HIS A 456 -22.84 18.27 6.86
C HIS A 456 -23.84 19.42 6.75
N ARG A 457 -24.36 19.82 7.92
CA ARG A 457 -25.42 20.84 8.10
C ARG A 457 -26.71 20.56 7.32
N GLY A 458 -26.99 19.31 6.99
CA GLY A 458 -28.21 18.93 6.26
C GLY A 458 -28.22 19.35 4.79
N LYS A 459 -27.07 19.73 4.22
CA LYS A 459 -26.92 20.18 2.83
C LYS A 459 -26.25 19.14 1.92
N ARG A 460 -26.09 17.91 2.41
CA ARG A 460 -25.36 16.82 1.74
C ARG A 460 -23.90 17.18 1.43
N TYR A 461 -23.31 18.06 2.24
CA TYR A 461 -21.89 18.41 2.15
C TYR A 461 -21.07 17.31 2.81
N MET A 462 -19.94 16.95 2.19
CA MET A 462 -19.05 15.96 2.76
C MET A 462 -18.03 16.64 3.67
N LEU A 463 -18.02 16.32 4.96
CA LEU A 463 -17.02 16.80 5.92
C LEU A 463 -16.02 15.68 6.24
N LEU A 464 -14.76 15.98 5.95
CA LEU A 464 -13.59 15.18 6.23
C LEU A 464 -12.78 15.83 7.34
N GLN A 465 -12.09 15.02 8.13
CA GLN A 465 -11.18 15.47 9.17
C GLN A 465 -9.86 14.71 9.08
N HIS A 466 -8.77 15.45 9.02
CA HIS A 466 -7.42 14.91 9.12
C HIS A 466 -7.02 14.79 10.60
N ARG A 467 -6.58 13.61 11.02
CA ARG A 467 -5.96 13.41 12.34
C ARG A 467 -4.53 13.93 12.31
N TRP A 468 -4.37 15.19 12.71
CA TRP A 468 -3.06 15.86 12.72
C TRP A 468 -2.18 15.36 13.87
N GLU A 469 -1.04 14.75 13.52
CA GLU A 469 -0.02 14.25 14.47
C GLU A 469 1.32 15.00 14.36
N GLY A 470 1.27 16.28 14.00
CA GLY A 470 2.44 17.14 13.82
C GLY A 470 2.98 17.20 12.38
N GLN A 471 2.31 16.56 11.41
CA GLN A 471 2.65 16.65 9.99
C GLN A 471 1.52 17.34 9.23
N THR A 472 1.91 18.25 8.33
CA THR A 472 0.96 18.97 7.47
C THR A 472 0.73 18.21 6.17
N LEU A 473 -0.46 18.38 5.60
CA LEU A 473 -0.78 17.84 4.29
C LEU A 473 -0.12 18.69 3.20
N LEU A 474 0.37 18.04 2.16
CA LEU A 474 0.96 18.73 1.00
C LEU A 474 -0.14 19.38 0.15
N PRO A 475 -0.15 20.71 -0.04
CA PRO A 475 -1.23 21.43 -0.72
C PRO A 475 -1.62 20.84 -2.09
N LYS A 476 -0.63 20.56 -2.96
CA LYS A 476 -0.87 19.98 -4.30
C LYS A 476 -1.63 18.66 -4.26
N TYR A 477 -1.37 17.81 -3.26
CA TYR A 477 -2.08 16.54 -3.10
C TYR A 477 -3.48 16.76 -2.54
N VAL A 478 -3.63 17.68 -1.57
CA VAL A 478 -4.95 18.03 -1.02
C VAL A 478 -5.85 18.57 -2.12
N GLU A 479 -5.36 19.48 -2.95
CA GLU A 479 -6.10 20.04 -4.09
C GLU A 479 -6.61 18.94 -5.02
N ALA A 480 -5.72 18.07 -5.51
CA ALA A 480 -6.09 17.00 -6.44
C ALA A 480 -7.08 15.97 -5.82
N VAL A 481 -6.90 15.63 -4.54
CA VAL A 481 -7.79 14.73 -3.80
C VAL A 481 -9.17 15.38 -3.64
N MET A 482 -9.22 16.63 -3.16
CA MET A 482 -10.46 17.35 -2.91
C MET A 482 -11.27 17.57 -4.19
N GLN A 483 -10.62 17.90 -5.31
CA GLN A 483 -11.25 17.94 -6.64
C GLN A 483 -11.91 16.61 -7.02
N SER A 484 -11.23 15.50 -6.74
CA SER A 484 -11.74 14.16 -7.08
C SER A 484 -12.88 13.75 -6.16
N LEU A 485 -12.80 14.07 -4.87
CA LEU A 485 -13.90 13.84 -3.94
C LEU A 485 -15.14 14.65 -4.32
N TYR A 486 -14.96 15.92 -4.71
CA TYR A 486 -16.04 16.76 -5.26
C TYR A 486 -16.63 16.14 -6.53
N PHE A 487 -15.78 15.71 -7.47
CA PHE A 487 -16.20 15.03 -8.71
C PHE A 487 -17.06 13.79 -8.44
N PHE A 488 -16.66 12.93 -7.50
CA PHE A 488 -17.43 11.74 -7.15
C PHE A 488 -18.71 12.05 -6.39
N TRP A 489 -18.64 12.96 -5.41
CA TRP A 489 -19.77 13.26 -4.53
C TRP A 489 -20.82 14.14 -5.19
N ASN A 490 -20.42 14.93 -6.19
CA ASN A 490 -21.23 15.90 -6.91
C ASN A 490 -21.89 16.93 -5.97
N ASN A 491 -21.15 17.36 -4.94
CA ASN A 491 -21.53 18.39 -3.98
C ASN A 491 -20.29 18.87 -3.19
N ASP A 492 -20.43 19.98 -2.46
CA ASP A 492 -19.32 20.60 -1.72
C ASP A 492 -18.65 19.63 -0.74
N VAL A 493 -17.31 19.63 -0.73
CA VAL A 493 -16.47 18.81 0.15
C VAL A 493 -15.58 19.70 0.99
N TYR A 494 -15.49 19.42 2.29
CA TYR A 494 -14.70 20.16 3.26
C TYR A 494 -13.73 19.23 3.97
N LEU A 495 -12.48 19.65 4.13
CA LEU A 495 -11.45 18.93 4.88
C LEU A 495 -10.89 19.84 5.97
N ALA A 496 -11.20 19.50 7.23
CA ALA A 496 -10.63 20.15 8.39
C ALA A 496 -9.24 19.56 8.71
N THR A 497 -8.24 20.43 8.85
CA THR A 497 -6.86 20.06 9.22
C THR A 497 -6.19 21.21 9.99
N LYS A 498 -4.93 21.02 10.39
CA LYS A 498 -4.09 22.06 10.97
C LYS A 498 -2.90 22.38 10.05
N ASP A 499 -2.44 23.63 10.11
CA ASP A 499 -1.22 24.09 9.44
C ASP A 499 0.05 23.71 10.21
N LYS A 500 1.21 24.32 9.85
CA LYS A 500 2.50 24.04 10.50
C LYS A 500 2.58 24.60 11.92
N ASP A 501 1.86 25.68 12.18
CA ASP A 501 1.83 26.39 13.46
C ASP A 501 0.72 25.83 14.38
N GLY A 502 -0.08 24.88 13.87
CA GLY A 502 -1.16 24.23 14.61
C GLY A 502 -2.50 24.96 14.51
N ASN A 503 -2.60 26.00 13.68
CA ASN A 503 -3.85 26.73 13.46
C ASN A 503 -4.82 25.90 12.64
N GLU A 504 -6.11 26.00 12.97
CA GLU A 504 -7.16 25.27 12.26
C GLU A 504 -7.46 25.91 10.90
N ILE A 505 -7.33 25.10 9.85
CA ILE A 505 -7.63 25.46 8.48
C ILE A 505 -8.63 24.47 7.89
N VAL A 506 -9.41 24.95 6.92
CA VAL A 506 -10.39 24.16 6.19
C VAL A 506 -10.10 24.31 4.71
N TRP A 507 -9.92 23.17 4.05
CA TRP A 507 -9.93 23.10 2.60
C TRP A 507 -11.36 22.88 2.14
N ALA A 508 -11.80 23.66 1.16
CA ALA A 508 -13.15 23.59 0.61
C ALA A 508 -13.06 23.38 -0.90
N ALA A 509 -13.73 22.34 -1.41
CA ALA A 509 -13.95 22.12 -2.82
C ALA A 509 -15.40 22.41 -3.17
N TYR A 510 -15.63 23.40 -4.02
CA TYR A 510 -16.96 23.87 -4.43
C TYR A 510 -16.91 24.59 -5.80
N GLY A 511 -18.05 24.90 -6.42
CA GLY A 511 -18.11 25.62 -7.70
C GLY A 511 -18.56 24.76 -8.89
N VAL A 512 -18.20 25.14 -10.13
CA VAL A 512 -18.58 24.43 -11.38
C VAL A 512 -17.33 24.06 -12.18
N GLU A 513 -17.31 22.84 -12.72
CA GLU A 513 -16.21 22.18 -13.47
C GLU A 513 -14.92 21.98 -12.65
N ASP A 514 -14.64 20.72 -12.32
CA ASP A 514 -13.54 20.18 -11.48
C ASP A 514 -13.42 20.64 -10.03
N GLY A 515 -14.19 21.65 -9.62
CA GLY A 515 -14.24 22.15 -8.24
C GLY A 515 -13.06 23.07 -7.91
N LEU A 516 -13.37 24.33 -7.59
CA LEU A 516 -12.38 25.26 -7.06
C LEU A 516 -12.02 24.79 -5.65
N VAL A 517 -10.73 24.57 -5.41
CA VAL A 517 -10.21 24.22 -4.09
C VAL A 517 -9.57 25.43 -3.45
N GLU A 518 -10.12 25.85 -2.31
CA GLU A 518 -9.60 26.96 -1.53
C GLU A 518 -9.25 26.52 -0.12
N CYS A 519 -8.20 27.12 0.43
CA CYS A 519 -7.83 27.00 1.83
C CYS A 519 -8.24 28.26 2.59
N MET A 520 -8.98 28.09 3.68
CA MET A 520 -9.43 29.19 4.53
C MET A 520 -9.24 28.88 6.01
N THR A 521 -9.20 29.90 6.86
CA THR A 521 -9.17 29.72 8.32
C THR A 521 -10.51 29.18 8.81
N ARG A 522 -10.51 28.54 9.98
CA ARG A 522 -11.76 28.05 10.61
C ARG A 522 -12.80 29.15 10.79
N GLU A 523 -12.38 30.37 11.16
CA GLU A 523 -13.28 31.52 11.32
C GLU A 523 -13.96 31.90 10.01
N LYS A 524 -13.19 32.02 8.92
CA LYS A 524 -13.73 32.31 7.58
C LYS A 524 -14.66 31.21 7.10
N TYR A 525 -14.35 29.95 7.39
CA TYR A 525 -15.24 28.82 7.12
C TYR A 525 -16.59 28.99 7.83
N GLU A 526 -16.58 29.25 9.14
CA GLU A 526 -17.81 29.45 9.93
C GLU A 526 -18.63 30.64 9.43
N GLU A 527 -17.98 31.74 9.03
CA GLU A 527 -18.64 32.90 8.42
C GLU A 527 -19.27 32.55 7.06
N SER A 528 -18.53 31.86 6.19
CA SER A 528 -19.03 31.45 4.87
C SER A 528 -20.26 30.55 4.99
N MET A 529 -20.27 29.69 6.02
CA MET A 529 -21.34 28.74 6.28
C MET A 529 -22.57 29.34 6.97
N LYS A 530 -22.45 30.54 7.56
CA LYS A 530 -23.61 31.33 8.03
C LYS A 530 -24.31 32.06 6.89
N ARG A 531 -23.56 32.39 5.82
CA ARG A 531 -24.06 33.11 4.65
C ARG A 531 -24.73 32.20 3.61
N LYS A 532 -24.28 30.95 3.52
CA LYS A 532 -24.92 29.88 2.71
C LYS A 532 -26.08 29.25 3.45
#